data_AF-A0A655DEK5-F1
#
_entry.id   AF-A0A655DEK5-F1
#
_cell.length_a   1.000
_cell.length_b   1.000
_cell.length_c   1.000
_cell.angle_alpha   90.00
_cell.angle_beta   90.00
_cell.angle_gamma   90.00
#
_symmetry.space_group_name_H-M   'P 1'
#
loop_
_entity.id
_entity.type
_entity.pdbx_description
1 polymer ?
#
loop_
_entity_poly.entity_id
_entity_poly.type
_entity_poly.pdbx_seq_one_letter_code
_entity_poly.pdbx_strand_id
1 'polypeptide(L)'
;MMIFALMGAGGSLCSSTAQSGAFLTIARRDMPDASALWNLNRQISFFLGATLLTLLLNALQRVMSLEVAYRWTFIAAAGITLLPLIYAVCLNNRNALLCLKKERP
;
A
#
# COMPACT_ATOMS: atom_id res chain seq x y z
N MET A 1 -5.97 14.22 -15.54
CA MET A 1 -5.02 14.78 -14.55
C MET A 1 -5.42 14.49 -13.11
N MET A 2 -6.66 14.79 -12.70
CA MET A 2 -7.12 14.64 -11.30
C MET A 2 -6.96 13.21 -10.73
N ILE A 3 -7.30 12.17 -11.49
CA ILE A 3 -7.14 10.77 -11.05
C ILE A 3 -5.68 10.39 -10.78
N PHE A 4 -4.74 10.89 -11.59
CA PHE A 4 -3.30 10.65 -11.39
C PHE A 4 -2.77 11.44 -10.19
N ALA A 5 -3.28 12.66 -9.97
CA ALA A 5 -2.94 13.45 -8.79
C ALA A 5 -3.43 12.78 -7.50
N LEU A 6 -4.67 12.27 -7.49
CA LEU A 6 -5.24 11.54 -6.34
C LEU A 6 -4.48 10.23 -6.07
N MET A 7 -4.15 9.47 -7.12
CA MET A 7 -3.36 8.24 -7.00
C MET A 7 -1.96 8.53 -6.45
N GLY A 8 -1.29 9.58 -6.96
CA GLY A 8 0.03 10.00 -6.50
C GLY A 8 0.03 10.50 -5.06
N ALA A 9 -0.94 11.36 -4.72
CA ALA A 9 -1.07 11.91 -3.36
C ALA A 9 -1.44 10.84 -2.33
N GLY A 10 -2.40 9.96 -2.63
CA GLY A 10 -2.75 8.86 -1.72
C GLY A 10 -1.60 7.87 -1.53
N GLY A 11 -0.93 7.52 -2.63
CA GLY A 11 0.24 6.62 -2.60
C GLY A 11 1.39 7.18 -1.78
N SER A 12 1.72 8.46 -1.94
CA SER A 12 2.80 9.11 -1.18
C SER A 12 2.46 9.20 0.30
N LEU A 13 1.26 9.64 0.66
CA LEU A 13 0.81 9.76 2.06
C LEU A 13 0.84 8.41 2.79
N CYS A 14 0.30 7.36 2.16
CA CYS A 14 0.30 6.01 2.74
C CYS A 14 1.73 5.48 2.90
N SER A 15 2.58 5.64 1.89
CA SER A 15 3.94 5.12 1.93
C SER A 15 4.82 5.84 2.95
N SER A 16 4.70 7.16 3.07
CA SER A 16 5.41 7.94 4.08
C SER A 16 4.95 7.60 5.50
N THR A 17 3.64 7.51 5.73
CA THR A 17 3.10 7.12 7.05
C THR A 17 3.54 5.71 7.45
N ALA A 18 3.49 4.76 6.52
CA ALA A 18 3.88 3.38 6.79
C ALA A 18 5.38 3.25 7.04
N GLN A 19 6.22 4.00 6.31
CA GLN A 19 7.67 4.03 6.53
C GLN A 19 8.01 4.63 7.89
N SER A 20 7.46 5.80 8.20
CA SER A 20 7.66 6.44 9.51
C SER A 20 7.22 5.50 10.63
N GLY A 21 6.04 4.88 10.51
CA GLY A 21 5.53 3.91 11.47
C GLY A 21 6.43 2.69 11.65
N ALA A 22 6.96 2.11 10.57
CA ALA A 22 7.86 0.97 10.62
C ALA A 22 9.20 1.29 11.30
N PHE A 23 9.62 2.55 11.29
CA PHE A 23 10.91 2.97 11.86
C PHE A 23 10.82 3.64 13.23
N LEU A 24 9.62 3.87 13.78
CA LEU A 24 9.44 4.51 15.10
C LEU A 24 10.25 3.84 16.22
N THR A 25 10.33 2.51 16.20
CA THR A 25 10.96 1.72 17.28
C THR A 25 12.31 1.12 16.90
N ILE A 26 12.83 1.42 15.70
CA ILE A 26 14.10 0.87 15.21
C ILE A 26 15.27 1.67 15.79
N ALA A 27 16.23 0.98 16.40
CA ALA A 27 17.42 1.63 16.93
C ALA A 27 18.29 2.20 15.79
N ARG A 28 18.96 3.33 16.04
CA ARG A 28 19.72 4.06 15.01
C ARG A 28 20.80 3.22 14.30
N ARG A 29 21.38 2.24 15.00
CA ARG A 29 22.36 1.29 14.46
C ARG A 29 21.78 0.31 13.44
N ASP A 30 20.51 -0.05 13.58
CA ASP A 30 19.82 -1.05 12.75
C ASP A 30 19.04 -0.38 11.59
N MET A 31 19.03 0.96 11.57
CA MET A 31 18.28 1.77 10.60
C MET A 31 18.70 1.57 9.14
N PRO A 32 19.99 1.38 8.80
CA PRO A 32 20.41 1.06 7.44
C PRO A 32 19.79 -0.26 6.93
N ASP A 33 19.85 -1.31 7.75
CA ASP A 33 19.32 -2.63 7.40
C ASP A 33 17.79 -2.60 7.31
N ALA A 34 17.12 -1.95 8.27
CA ALA A 34 15.67 -1.76 8.23
C ALA A 34 15.23 -0.97 6.98
N SER A 35 16.02 0.01 6.53
CA SER A 35 15.76 0.77 5.30
C SER A 35 15.93 -0.07 4.04
N ALA A 36 16.92 -0.95 4.00
CA ALA A 36 17.11 -1.89 2.89
C ALA A 36 15.93 -2.87 2.81
N LEU A 37 15.52 -3.45 3.94
CA LEU A 37 14.35 -4.33 4.02
C LEU A 37 13.06 -3.62 3.60
N TRP A 38 12.85 -2.37 4.02
CA TRP A 38 11.71 -1.57 3.61
C TRP A 38 11.66 -1.34 2.09
N ASN A 39 12.80 -0.98 1.48
CA ASN A 39 12.90 -0.80 0.03
C ASN A 39 12.66 -2.11 -0.73
N LEU A 40 13.20 -3.23 -0.24
CA LEU A 40 12.95 -4.54 -0.84
C LEU A 40 11.47 -4.90 -0.77
N ASN A 41 10.83 -4.72 0.40
CA ASN A 41 9.40 -4.94 0.58
C ASN A 41 8.58 -4.10 -0.42
N ARG A 42 8.92 -2.82 -0.61
CA ARG A 42 8.23 -1.94 -1.58
C ARG A 42 8.39 -2.43 -3.01
N GLN A 43 9.60 -2.81 -3.42
CA GLN A 43 9.85 -3.30 -4.78
C GLN A 43 9.14 -4.62 -5.06
N ILE A 44 9.21 -5.59 -4.13
CA ILE A 44 8.50 -6.87 -4.24
C ILE A 44 6.99 -6.64 -4.26
N SER A 45 6.46 -5.79 -3.38
CA SER A 45 5.03 -5.45 -3.37
C SER A 45 4.56 -4.84 -4.68
N PHE A 46 5.34 -3.91 -5.26
CA PHE A 46 5.03 -3.32 -6.55
C PHE A 46 5.04 -4.38 -7.66
N PHE A 47 6.08 -5.22 -7.70
CA PHE A 47 6.22 -6.27 -8.70
C PHE A 47 5.08 -7.29 -8.64
N LEU A 48 4.73 -7.77 -7.43
CA LEU A 48 3.62 -8.69 -7.22
C LEU A 48 2.29 -8.05 -7.59
N GLY A 49 2.06 -6.79 -7.20
CA GLY A 49 0.84 -6.05 -7.56
C GLY A 49 0.68 -5.89 -9.08
N ALA A 50 1.74 -5.47 -9.77
CA ALA A 50 1.74 -5.34 -11.22
C ALA A 50 1.50 -6.69 -11.92
N THR A 51 2.15 -7.75 -11.44
CA THR A 51 1.99 -9.11 -11.96
C THR A 51 0.56 -9.62 -11.78
N LEU A 52 -0.01 -9.46 -10.58
CA LEU A 52 -1.36 -9.88 -10.25
C LEU A 52 -2.40 -9.16 -11.13
N LEU A 53 -2.31 -7.83 -11.26
CA LEU A 53 -3.24 -7.06 -12.08
C LEU A 53 -3.09 -7.36 -13.57
N THR A 54 -1.85 -7.60 -14.04
CA THR A 54 -1.60 -8.02 -15.43
C THR A 54 -2.19 -9.40 -15.71
N LEU A 55 -2.04 -10.35 -14.78
CA LEU A 55 -2.63 -11.68 -14.91
C LEU A 55 -4.16 -11.63 -14.92
N LEU A 56 -4.74 -10.81 -14.04
CA LEU A 56 -6.19 -10.57 -14.00
C LEU A 56 -6.69 -9.97 -15.33
N LEU A 57 -6.01 -8.95 -15.85
CA LEU A 57 -6.36 -8.34 -17.13
C LEU A 57 -6.31 -9.36 -18.27
N ASN A 58 -5.23 -10.15 -18.35
CA ASN A 58 -5.09 -11.21 -19.35
C ASN A 58 -6.21 -12.26 -19.23
N ALA A 59 -6.61 -12.63 -18.02
CA ALA A 59 -7.71 -13.58 -17.81
C ALA A 59 -9.05 -13.00 -18.27
N LEU A 60 -9.34 -11.73 -17.93
CA LEU A 60 -10.58 -11.05 -18.33
C LEU A 60 -10.67 -10.85 -19.85
N GLN A 61 -9.55 -10.54 -20.52
CA GLN A 61 -9.51 -10.40 -21.98
C GLN A 61 -9.87 -11.67 -22.75
N ARG A 62 -9.77 -12.86 -22.12
CA ARG A 62 -10.19 -14.12 -22.77
C ARG A 62 -11.70 -14.26 -22.89
N VAL A 63 -12.46 -13.53 -22.08
CA VAL A 63 -13.92 -13.68 -21.96
C VAL A 63 -14.69 -12.38 -22.16
N MET A 64 -14.00 -11.23 -22.23
CA MET A 64 -14.59 -9.89 -22.38
C MET A 64 -13.88 -9.07 -23.44
N SER A 65 -14.54 -8.01 -23.92
CA SER A 65 -13.89 -7.00 -24.77
C SER A 65 -12.81 -6.24 -23.98
N LEU A 66 -11.82 -5.71 -24.70
CA LEU A 66 -10.66 -5.03 -24.12
C LEU A 66 -11.04 -3.91 -23.13
N GLU A 67 -12.01 -3.09 -23.50
CA GLU A 67 -12.45 -1.96 -22.69
C GLU A 67 -13.10 -2.41 -21.37
N VAL A 68 -13.94 -3.44 -21.43
CA VAL A 68 -14.62 -3.99 -20.25
C VAL A 68 -13.63 -4.67 -19.33
N ALA A 69 -12.64 -5.38 -19.88
CA ALA A 69 -11.57 -6.01 -19.11
C ALA A 69 -10.75 -4.96 -18.32
N TYR A 70 -10.36 -3.85 -18.95
CA TYR A 70 -9.65 -2.76 -18.25
C TYR A 70 -10.47 -2.17 -17.11
N ARG A 71 -11.75 -1.87 -17.34
CA ARG A 71 -12.64 -1.31 -16.29
C ARG A 71 -12.71 -2.24 -15.08
N TRP A 72 -12.90 -3.54 -15.31
CA TRP A 72 -12.94 -4.53 -14.23
C TRP A 72 -11.59 -4.70 -13.53
N THR A 73 -10.47 -4.65 -14.25
CA THR A 73 -9.14 -4.66 -13.61
C THR A 73 -8.94 -3.45 -12.70
N PHE A 74 -9.36 -2.25 -13.11
CA PHE A 74 -9.28 -1.06 -12.25
C PHE A 74 -10.23 -1.13 -11.05
N ILE A 75 -11.45 -1.64 -11.22
CA ILE A 75 -12.39 -1.87 -10.10
C ILE A 75 -11.81 -2.87 -9.11
N ALA A 76 -11.23 -3.97 -9.59
CA ALA A 76 -10.57 -4.96 -8.75
C ALA A 76 -9.35 -4.37 -8.01
N ALA A 77 -8.52 -3.58 -8.69
CA ALA A 77 -7.41 -2.86 -8.07
C ALA A 77 -7.89 -1.94 -6.95
N ALA A 78 -8.95 -1.17 -7.18
CA ALA A 78 -9.57 -0.32 -6.17
C ALA A 78 -10.08 -1.15 -4.97
N GLY A 79 -10.77 -2.26 -5.23
CA GLY A 79 -11.24 -3.18 -4.19
C GLY A 79 -10.10 -3.76 -3.34
N ILE A 80 -9.02 -4.22 -3.98
CA ILE A 80 -7.83 -4.74 -3.29
C ILE A 80 -7.21 -3.66 -2.40
N THR A 81 -7.12 -2.41 -2.87
CA THR A 81 -6.57 -1.30 -2.06
C THR A 81 -7.42 -0.93 -0.85
N LEU A 82 -8.71 -1.29 -0.83
CA LEU A 82 -9.59 -1.06 0.33
C LEU A 82 -9.43 -2.15 1.41
N LEU A 83 -8.94 -3.34 1.08
CA LEU A 83 -8.76 -4.42 2.07
C LEU A 83 -7.87 -3.98 3.25
N PRO A 84 -6.67 -3.38 3.03
CA PRO A 84 -5.85 -2.89 4.13
C PRO A 84 -6.55 -1.80 4.96
N LEU A 85 -7.41 -0.98 4.36
CA LEU A 85 -8.16 0.05 5.07
C LEU A 85 -9.13 -0.59 6.08
N ILE A 86 -9.81 -1.67 5.69
CA ILE A 86 -10.69 -2.42 6.60
C ILE A 86 -9.89 -2.94 7.78
N TYR A 87 -8.74 -3.58 7.53
CA TYR A 87 -7.87 -4.06 8.60
C TYR A 87 -7.34 -2.94 9.50
N ALA A 88 -6.97 -1.79 8.92
CA ALA A 88 -6.51 -0.62 9.65
C ALA A 88 -7.59 -0.02 10.56
N VAL A 89 -8.85 0.00 10.11
CA VAL A 89 -9.99 0.44 10.93
C VAL A 89 -10.31 -0.58 12.03
N CYS A 90 -10.11 -1.88 11.76
CA CYS A 90 -10.29 -2.94 12.75
C CYS A 90 -9.16 -3.02 13.79
N LEU A 91 -7.99 -2.44 13.54
CA LEU A 91 -6.88 -2.36 14.49
C LEU A 91 -7.27 -1.43 15.66
N ASN A 92 -7.50 -2.04 16.84
CA ASN A 92 -7.90 -1.32 18.06
C ASN A 92 -6.84 -0.27 18.46
N ASN A 93 -7.16 1.00 18.19
CA ASN A 93 -6.24 2.13 18.15
C ASN A 93 -5.67 2.59 19.51
N ARG A 94 -6.04 1.93 20.62
CA ARG A 94 -5.61 2.33 21.97
C ARG A 94 -4.09 2.26 22.17
N ASN A 95 -3.45 1.20 21.68
CA ASN A 95 -2.00 1.02 21.86
C ASN A 95 -1.18 1.95 20.94
N ALA A 96 -1.65 2.19 19.72
CA ALA A 96 -1.03 3.15 18.80
C ALA A 96 -1.11 4.59 19.34
N LEU A 97 -2.27 4.99 19.88
CA LEU A 97 -2.47 6.30 20.51
C LEU A 97 -1.63 6.49 21.79
N LEU A 98 -1.47 5.43 22.60
CA LEU A 98 -0.62 5.46 23.79
C LEU A 98 0.87 5.59 23.45
N CYS A 99 1.32 4.93 22.38
CA CYS A 99 2.69 5.05 21.88
C CYS A 99 2.98 6.48 21.37
N LEU A 100 2.08 7.05 20.57
CA LEU A 100 2.17 8.44 20.09
C LEU A 100 2.12 9.49 21.21
N LYS A 101 1.39 9.22 22.31
CA LYS A 101 1.37 10.10 23.49
C LYS A 101 2.67 10.05 24.29
N LYS A 102 3.40 8.93 24.26
CA LYS A 102 4.65 8.73 25.00
C LYS A 102 5.85 9.41 24.31
N GLU A 103 5.74 9.67 23.01
CA GLU A 103 6.77 10.36 22.21
C GLU A 103 6.61 11.90 22.17
N ARG A 104 5.52 12.46 22.72
CA ARG A 104 5.45 13.91 22.96
C ARG A 104 6.15 14.24 24.28
N PRO A 105 7.17 15.11 24.29
CA PRO A 105 7.79 15.60 25.52
C PRO A 105 6.83 16.45 26.35
#